data_AF-A0A661DJV0-F1
#
_entry.id   AF-A0A661DJV0-F1
#
_cell.length_a   1.000
_cell.length_b   1.000
_cell.length_c   1.000
_cell.angle_alpha   90.00
_cell.angle_beta   90.00
_cell.angle_gamma   90.00
#
_symmetry.space_group_name_H-M   'P 1'
#
loop_
_entity.id
_entity.type
_entity.pdbx_description
1 polymer ?
#
loop_
_entity_poly.entity_id
_entity_poly.type
_entity_poly.pdbx_seq_one_letter_code
_entity_poly.pdbx_strand_id
1 'polypeptide(L)' 'MFKVFVFIIAFLLIPLSHAAEIDLALGEEINELCAGCHGEYGEGGKQGEYPRLAGLPASYIA' A
#
# COMPACT_ATOMS: atom_id res chain seq x y z
N MET A 1 35.11 -17.08 -18.58
CA MET A 1 34.24 -16.26 -19.47
C MET A 1 32.76 -16.58 -19.27
N PHE A 2 32.34 -17.84 -19.41
CA PHE A 2 30.94 -18.26 -19.19
C PHE A 2 30.36 -17.87 -17.81
N LYS A 3 31.15 -18.04 -16.75
CA LYS A 3 30.76 -17.67 -15.38
C LYS A 3 30.49 -16.17 -15.21
N VAL A 4 31.24 -15.30 -15.91
CA VAL A 4 31.08 -13.84 -15.84
C VAL A 4 29.75 -13.41 -16.47
N PHE A 5 29.37 -14.04 -17.59
CA PHE A 5 28.07 -13.82 -18.22
C PHE A 5 26.90 -14.26 -17.34
N VAL A 6 27.03 -15.39 -16.63
CA VAL A 6 26.01 -15.89 -15.69
C VAL A 6 25.81 -14.92 -14.52
N PHE A 7 26.89 -14.37 -13.96
CA PHE A 7 26.80 -13.39 -12.87
C PHE A 7 26.19 -12.05 -13.32
N ILE A 8 26.50 -11.58 -14.53
CA ILE A 8 25.91 -10.34 -15.07
C ILE A 8 24.41 -10.50 -15.34
N ILE A 9 24.00 -11.64 -15.91
CA ILE A 9 22.58 -11.94 -16.16
C ILE A 9 21.81 -12.07 -14.85
N ALA A 10 22.38 -12.73 -13.84
CA ALA A 10 21.75 -12.84 -12.53
C ALA A 10 21.55 -11.46 -11.87
N PHE A 11 22.49 -10.54 -12.01
CA PHE A 11 22.38 -9.18 -11.45
C PHE A 11 21.37 -8.30 -12.21
N LEU A 12 21.23 -8.50 -13.53
CA LEU A 12 20.25 -7.81 -14.38
C LEU A 12 18.81 -8.28 -14.18
N LEU A 13 18.62 -9.49 -13.64
CA LEU A 13 17.31 -10.10 -13.40
C LEU A 13 16.82 -9.98 -11.95
N ILE A 14 17.59 -9.37 -11.05
CA ILE A 14 17.10 -9.04 -9.70
C ILE A 14 16.27 -7.76 -9.86
N PRO A 15 14.93 -7.81 -9.76
CA PRO A 15 14.18 -6.57 -9.68
C PRO A 15 14.57 -5.90 -8.36
N LEU A 16 15.12 -4.69 -8.45
CA LEU A 16 15.31 -3.79 -7.32
C LEU A 16 13.95 -3.25 -6.87
N SER A 17 13.01 -4.13 -6.56
CA SER A 17 11.69 -3.77 -6.05
C SER A 17 11.79 -3.57 -4.55
N HIS A 18 12.26 -2.40 -4.13
CA HIS A 18 12.06 -1.89 -2.76
C HIS A 18 10.73 -1.11 -2.65
N ALA A 19 9.73 -1.44 -3.48
CA ALA A 19 8.38 -0.98 -3.19
C ALA A 19 7.98 -1.65 -1.88
N ALA A 20 7.72 -0.85 -0.83
CA ALA A 20 7.09 -1.36 0.37
C ALA A 20 5.87 -2.17 -0.07
N GLU A 21 5.85 -3.45 0.26
CA GLU A 21 4.71 -4.28 -0.09
C GLU A 21 3.47 -3.71 0.59
N ILE A 22 2.37 -3.61 -0.15
CA ILE A 22 1.11 -3.19 0.44
C ILE A 22 0.56 -4.39 1.20
N ASP A 23 0.65 -4.36 2.52
CA ASP A 23 0.02 -5.33 3.40
C ASP A 23 -1.44 -4.92 3.65
N LEU A 24 -2.35 -5.57 2.91
CA LEU A 24 -3.78 -5.31 3.02
C LEU A 24 -4.37 -5.78 4.35
N ALA A 25 -3.81 -6.84 4.95
CA ALA A 25 -4.32 -7.36 6.22
C ALA A 25 -3.98 -6.40 7.36
N LEU A 26 -2.74 -5.89 7.37
CA LEU A 26 -2.36 -4.83 8.31
C LEU A 26 -3.16 -3.55 8.07
N GLY A 27 -3.44 -3.21 6.81
CA GLY A 27 -4.29 -2.07 6.47
C GLY A 27 -5.71 -2.19 7.02
N GLU A 28 -6.30 -3.38 6.96
CA GLU A 28 -7.62 -3.68 7.54
C GLU A 28 -7.61 -3.56 9.07
N GLU A 29 -6.58 -4.11 9.74
CA GLU A 29 -6.40 -3.98 11.20
C GLU A 29 -6.28 -2.51 11.63
N ILE A 30 -5.46 -1.71 10.94
CA ILE A 30 -5.30 -0.29 11.23
C ILE A 30 -6.61 0.47 11.04
N ASN A 31 -7.40 0.12 10.02
CA ASN A 31 -8.65 0.79 9.70
C ASN A 31 -9.69 0.69 10.85
N GLU A 32 -9.62 -0.31 11.73
CA GLU A 32 -10.52 -0.42 12.89
C GLU A 32 -10.55 0.86 13.75
N LEU A 33 -9.41 1.54 13.89
CA LEU A 33 -9.30 2.80 14.63
C LEU A 33 -9.93 3.98 13.90
N CYS A 34 -9.91 3.95 12.57
CA CYS A 34 -10.42 5.02 11.70
C CYS A 34 -11.92 4.88 11.47
N ALA A 35 -12.40 3.63 11.38
CA ALA A 35 -13.75 3.27 11.00
C ALA A 35 -14.82 3.83 11.94
N GLY A 36 -14.47 4.05 13.22
CA GLY A 36 -15.38 4.65 14.20
C GLY A 36 -15.93 6.03 13.77
N CYS A 37 -15.18 6.78 12.97
CA CYS A 37 -15.61 8.06 12.40
C CYS A 37 -15.83 7.96 10.88
N HIS A 38 -14.91 7.29 10.17
CA HIS A 38 -14.87 7.29 8.71
C HIS A 38 -15.69 6.17 8.05
N GLY A 39 -16.42 5.36 8.81
CA GLY A 39 -17.19 4.23 8.29
C GLY A 39 -16.36 2.95 8.15
N GLU A 40 -17.02 1.81 8.14
CA GLU A 40 -16.39 0.48 8.14
C GLU A 40 -15.39 0.32 6.99
N TYR A 41 -15.71 0.87 5.82
CA TYR A 41 -14.90 0.79 4.62
C TYR A 41 -14.21 2.13 4.29
N GLY A 42 -14.18 3.08 5.23
CA GLY A 42 -13.67 4.42 4.97
C GLY A 42 -14.55 5.23 4.01
N GLU A 43 -15.83 4.89 3.87
CA GLU A 43 -16.79 5.53 2.95
C GLU A 43 -17.17 6.96 3.37
N GLY A 44 -16.81 7.36 4.59
CA GLY A 44 -17.17 8.63 5.21
C GLY A 44 -18.52 8.58 5.93
N GLY A 45 -18.86 9.66 6.62
CA GLY A 45 -20.05 9.72 7.45
C GLY A 45 -20.53 11.14 7.73
N LYS A 46 -21.66 11.24 8.44
CA LYS A 46 -22.24 12.51 8.92
C LYS A 46 -22.30 13.61 7.85
N GLN A 47 -22.83 13.27 6.68
CA GLN A 47 -22.99 14.22 5.57
C GLN A 47 -21.68 14.93 5.15
N GLY A 48 -20.54 14.28 5.34
CA GLY A 48 -19.22 14.78 4.95
C GLY A 48 -18.40 15.38 6.10
N GLU A 49 -18.93 15.44 7.32
CA GLU A 49 -18.14 15.82 8.51
C GLU A 49 -17.00 14.83 8.75
N TYR A 50 -17.22 13.55 8.44
CA TYR A 50 -16.15 12.57 8.29
C TYR A 50 -15.96 12.26 6.81
N PRO A 51 -14.91 12.79 6.17
CA PRO A 51 -14.71 12.61 4.74
C PRO A 51 -14.39 11.16 4.40
N ARG A 52 -14.68 10.80 3.15
CA ARG A 52 -14.35 9.49 2.58
C ARG A 52 -12.84 9.33 2.43
N LEU A 53 -12.29 8.25 2.97
CA LEU A 53 -10.91 7.80 2.81
C LEU A 53 -10.78 6.80 1.65
N ALA A 54 -11.82 5.98 1.44
CA ALA A 54 -11.86 4.96 0.40
C ALA A 54 -11.61 5.55 -1.00
N GLY A 55 -10.61 5.00 -1.70
CA GLY A 55 -10.27 5.36 -3.07
C GLY A 55 -9.43 6.64 -3.21
N LEU A 56 -9.01 7.27 -2.12
CA LEU A 56 -8.01 8.33 -2.20
C LEU A 56 -6.63 7.76 -2.56
N PRO A 57 -5.77 8.53 -3.26
CA PRO A 57 -4.39 8.12 -3.49
C PRO A 57 -3.67 7.92 -2.16
N ALA A 58 -2.85 6.86 -2.05
CA ALA A 58 -2.08 6.59 -0.84
C ALA A 58 -1.24 7.80 -0.39
N SER A 59 -0.64 8.52 -1.34
CA SER A 59 0.16 9.73 -1.08
C SER A 59 -0.62 10.92 -0.52
N TYR A 60 -1.96 10.87 -0.57
CA TYR A 60 -2.81 11.91 0.00
C TYR A 60 -3.14 11.64 1.48
N ILE A 61 -3.09 10.37 1.89
CA ILE A 61 -3.36 9.93 3.27
C ILE A 61 -2.07 9.77 4.09
N ALA A 62 -0.98 9.38 3.43
CA ALA A 62 0.33 9.03 4.02
C ALA A 62 1.07 10.20 4.69
#